data_AF-A0A818EAR1-F1
#
_entry.id   AF-A0A818EAR1-F1
#
_cell.length_a   1.000
_cell.length_b   1.000
_cell.length_c   1.000
_cell.angle_alpha   90.00
_cell.angle_beta   90.00
_cell.angle_gamma   90.00
#
_symmetry.space_group_name_H-M   'P 1'
#
loop_
_entity.id
_entity.type
_entity.pdbx_description
1 polymer ?
#
loop_
_entity_poly.entity_id
_entity_poly.type
_entity_poly.pdbx_seq_one_letter_code
_entity_poly.pdbx_strand_id
1 'polypeptide(L)'
;YTGSGRTTLIKKIIGENIVHETISGTNYEQIKCLDKHLTFIKTSTFETNDKSWYEVQEFIRNDLLPIHAIWLLLHYQSDIDENLLNQLKMLPRAPSFIILNKTDFLQSHSFCCQSELEKYMKYFDDTNQNDFPNYFRNNQILMVKREYLMKWKMNNEDVINLQHIFLMSLIDKDETHRSIGVKTLLEETIRVVDVSEQLR
;
A
#
# COMPACT_ATOMS: atom_id res chain seq x y z
N TYR A 1 8.66 0.67 -10.70
CA TYR A 1 7.63 -0.30 -10.25
C TYR A 1 6.29 -0.08 -10.97
N THR A 2 6.01 -0.81 -12.04
CA THR A 2 4.71 -0.78 -12.73
C THR A 2 3.74 -1.80 -12.09
N GLY A 3 2.46 -1.46 -11.98
CA GLY A 3 1.43 -2.42 -11.54
C GLY A 3 1.23 -2.61 -10.03
N SER A 4 1.55 -1.62 -9.18
CA SER A 4 1.24 -1.66 -7.73
C SER A 4 -0.26 -1.50 -7.42
N GLY A 5 -1.09 -1.12 -8.40
CA GLY A 5 -2.55 -0.99 -8.24
C GLY A 5 -3.04 0.40 -7.80
N ARG A 6 -2.20 1.44 -7.86
CA ARG A 6 -2.55 2.82 -7.43
C ARG A 6 -3.81 3.35 -8.12
N THR A 7 -3.86 3.28 -9.45
CA THR A 7 -5.04 3.70 -10.22
C THR A 7 -6.28 2.89 -9.85
N THR A 8 -6.14 1.58 -9.66
CA THR A 8 -7.25 0.70 -9.26
C THR A 8 -7.79 1.05 -7.87
N LEU A 9 -6.90 1.34 -6.92
CA LEU A 9 -7.28 1.77 -5.57
C LEU A 9 -8.05 3.09 -5.61
N ILE A 10 -7.52 4.10 -6.31
CA ILE A 10 -8.17 5.41 -6.44
C ILE A 10 -9.55 5.27 -7.09
N LYS A 11 -9.66 4.50 -8.18
CA LYS A 11 -10.96 4.20 -8.82
C LYS A 11 -11.95 3.53 -7.87
N LYS A 12 -11.49 2.59 -7.04
CA LYS A 12 -12.35 1.94 -6.03
C LYS A 12 -12.85 2.89 -4.94
N ILE A 13 -12.08 3.94 -4.62
CA ILE A 13 -12.46 4.93 -3.60
C ILE A 13 -13.42 5.98 -4.17
N ILE A 14 -13.07 6.53 -5.33
CA ILE A 14 -13.81 7.65 -5.93
C ILE A 14 -15.06 7.16 -6.68
N GLY A 15 -15.01 5.97 -7.27
CA GLY A 15 -16.00 5.50 -8.23
C GLY A 15 -15.69 6.01 -9.64
N GLU A 16 -16.73 6.23 -10.45
CA GLU A 16 -16.61 6.63 -11.86
C GLU A 16 -16.49 8.14 -12.08
N ASN A 17 -16.82 8.97 -11.07
CA ASN A 17 -16.79 10.43 -11.15
C ASN A 17 -15.39 10.99 -10.86
N ILE A 18 -14.46 10.82 -11.81
CA ILE A 18 -13.07 11.24 -11.66
C ILE A 18 -12.73 12.37 -12.63
N VAL A 19 -12.21 13.49 -12.10
CA VAL A 19 -11.55 14.53 -12.90
C VAL A 19 -10.05 14.36 -12.79
N HIS A 20 -9.41 14.11 -13.94
CA HIS A 20 -7.97 13.97 -14.08
C HIS A 20 -7.35 15.29 -14.54
N GLU A 21 -6.49 15.87 -13.72
CA GLU A 21 -5.71 17.05 -14.08
C GLU A 21 -4.22 16.68 -14.06
N THR A 22 -3.60 16.67 -15.25
CA THR A 22 -2.14 16.57 -15.35
C THR A 22 -1.56 17.92 -15.01
N ILE A 23 -0.72 17.99 -13.97
CA ILE A 23 -0.02 19.22 -13.63
C ILE A 23 1.15 19.35 -14.62
N SER A 24 1.02 20.28 -15.57
CA SER A 24 2.00 20.51 -16.63
C SER A 24 3.43 20.66 -16.08
N GLY A 25 4.39 19.96 -16.71
CA GLY A 25 5.79 19.99 -16.31
C GLY A 25 6.16 19.11 -15.12
N THR A 26 5.23 18.28 -14.62
CA THR A 26 5.51 17.38 -13.49
C THR A 26 5.18 15.92 -13.81
N ASN A 27 5.77 15.00 -13.04
CA ASN A 27 5.47 13.57 -13.07
C ASN A 27 4.26 13.21 -12.18
N TYR A 28 3.34 14.15 -11.95
CA TYR A 28 2.18 13.95 -11.07
C TYR A 28 0.86 14.06 -11.83
N GLU A 29 -0.08 13.28 -11.34
CA GLU A 29 -1.48 13.32 -11.75
C GLU A 29 -2.31 13.71 -10.53
N GLN A 30 -2.98 14.86 -10.61
CA GLN A 30 -3.94 15.28 -9.62
C GLN A 30 -5.30 14.68 -9.99
N ILE A 31 -5.92 14.01 -9.04
CA ILE A 31 -7.19 13.33 -9.22
C ILE A 31 -8.16 13.88 -8.19
N LYS A 32 -9.16 14.65 -8.66
CA LYS A 32 -10.16 15.29 -7.80
C LYS A 32 -11.47 14.53 -7.84
N CYS A 33 -12.02 14.26 -6.66
CA CYS A 33 -13.41 13.85 -6.47
C CYS A 33 -14.16 15.00 -5.80
N LEU A 34 -14.89 15.77 -6.61
CA LEU A 34 -15.59 16.98 -6.15
C LEU A 34 -16.67 16.63 -5.12
N ASP A 35 -17.40 15.55 -5.34
CA ASP A 35 -18.51 15.11 -4.47
C ASP A 35 -18.05 14.72 -3.05
N LYS A 36 -16.79 14.29 -2.90
CA LYS A 36 -16.22 13.85 -1.62
C LYS A 36 -15.19 14.83 -1.06
N HIS A 37 -14.95 15.96 -1.73
CA HIS A 37 -13.86 16.88 -1.42
C HIS A 37 -12.49 16.19 -1.28
N LEU A 38 -12.26 15.10 -2.04
CA LEU A 38 -11.01 14.34 -2.01
C LEU A 38 -10.10 14.74 -3.16
N THR A 39 -8.83 14.97 -2.86
CA THR A 39 -7.79 15.16 -3.85
C THR A 39 -6.69 14.12 -3.65
N PHE A 40 -6.45 13.32 -4.67
CA PHE A 40 -5.30 12.42 -4.72
C PHE A 40 -4.20 13.02 -5.57
N ILE A 41 -2.98 12.83 -5.12
CA ILE A 41 -1.78 13.22 -5.84
C ILE A 41 -1.02 11.94 -6.12
N LYS A 42 -1.13 11.49 -7.36
CA LYS A 42 -0.55 10.23 -7.79
C LYS A 42 0.75 10.53 -8.52
N THR A 43 1.85 10.01 -8.00
CA THR A 43 3.12 9.99 -8.72
C THR A 43 3.00 9.07 -9.95
N SER A 44 3.61 9.43 -11.07
CA SER A 44 3.64 8.60 -12.28
C SER A 44 4.50 7.34 -12.03
N THR A 45 5.03 6.70 -13.07
CA THR A 45 5.97 5.59 -12.90
C THR A 45 7.12 6.04 -12.00
N PHE A 46 7.09 5.56 -10.75
CA PHE A 46 8.08 5.92 -9.76
C PHE A 46 9.33 5.10 -10.06
N GLU A 47 10.34 5.77 -10.61
CA GLU A 47 11.71 5.26 -10.65
C GLU A 47 12.35 5.59 -9.32
N THR A 48 13.05 4.64 -8.71
CA THR A 48 13.76 4.85 -7.44
C THR A 48 15.07 5.62 -7.66
N ASN A 49 15.02 6.63 -8.54
CA ASN A 49 16.11 7.56 -8.77
C ASN A 49 15.88 8.85 -7.95
N ASP A 50 16.97 9.52 -7.61
CA ASP A 50 16.95 10.70 -6.75
C ASP A 50 16.10 11.85 -7.32
N LYS A 51 16.02 11.94 -8.66
CA LYS A 51 15.26 12.99 -9.34
C LYS A 51 13.76 12.88 -9.09
N SER A 52 13.19 11.67 -9.17
CA SER A 52 11.75 11.45 -8.93
C SER A 52 11.36 11.77 -7.49
N TRP A 53 12.26 11.49 -6.53
CA TRP A 53 12.04 11.82 -5.12
C TRP A 53 12.17 13.31 -4.81
N TYR A 54 13.15 13.97 -5.43
CA TYR A 54 13.30 15.42 -5.29
C TYR A 54 12.05 16.16 -5.76
N GLU A 55 11.47 15.76 -6.90
CA GLU A 55 10.23 16.34 -7.40
C GLU A 55 9.06 16.14 -6.43
N VAL A 56 8.99 15.00 -5.71
CA VAL A 56 7.91 14.75 -4.72
C VAL A 56 8.10 15.65 -3.51
N GLN A 57 9.34 15.77 -3.04
CA GLN A 57 9.67 16.63 -1.91
C GLN A 57 9.42 18.10 -2.22
N GLU A 58 9.80 18.56 -3.42
CA GLU A 58 9.52 19.91 -3.89
C GLU A 58 8.02 20.16 -4.00
N PHE A 59 7.24 19.23 -4.58
CA PHE A 59 5.78 19.37 -4.65
C PHE A 59 5.18 19.55 -3.25
N ILE A 60 5.61 18.73 -2.31
CA ILE A 60 5.09 18.75 -0.94
C ILE A 60 5.56 20.00 -0.17
N ARG A 61 6.79 20.48 -0.41
CA ARG A 61 7.37 21.67 0.26
C ARG A 61 6.83 22.99 -0.28
N ASN A 62 6.42 23.04 -1.55
CA ASN A 62 5.94 24.26 -2.18
C ASN A 62 4.49 24.62 -1.79
N ASP A 63 3.90 23.93 -0.80
CA ASP A 63 2.64 24.28 -0.10
C ASP A 63 1.43 24.56 -1.00
N LEU A 64 1.43 24.07 -2.24
CA LEU A 64 0.29 24.28 -3.15
C LEU A 64 -1.00 23.61 -2.63
N LEU A 65 -0.85 22.52 -1.86
CA LEU A 65 -1.95 21.82 -1.18
C LEU A 65 -1.46 21.16 0.12
N PRO A 66 -2.21 21.25 1.23
CA PRO A 66 -1.87 20.52 2.45
C PRO A 66 -1.97 19.00 2.25
N ILE A 67 -0.90 18.29 2.58
CA ILE A 67 -0.86 16.82 2.57
C ILE A 67 -1.38 16.28 3.89
N HIS A 68 -2.57 15.70 3.88
CA HIS A 68 -3.21 15.13 5.07
C HIS A 68 -2.76 13.69 5.36
N ALA A 69 -2.45 12.89 4.33
CA ALA A 69 -2.01 11.51 4.48
C ALA A 69 -1.15 11.06 3.30
N ILE A 70 -0.28 10.07 3.55
CA ILE A 70 0.63 9.50 2.55
C ILE A 70 0.41 7.99 2.47
N TRP A 71 0.17 7.47 1.27
CA TRP A 71 -0.03 6.04 1.02
C TRP A 71 1.09 5.46 0.17
N LEU A 72 1.92 4.60 0.76
CA LEU A 72 2.94 3.83 0.05
C LEU A 72 2.37 2.48 -0.39
N LEU A 73 1.99 2.37 -1.66
CA LEU A 73 1.42 1.15 -2.23
C LEU A 73 2.50 0.26 -2.85
N LEU A 74 2.76 -0.88 -2.22
CA LEU A 74 3.76 -1.88 -2.61
C LEU A 74 3.08 -3.14 -3.15
N HIS A 75 3.71 -3.79 -4.11
CA HIS A 75 3.29 -5.13 -4.55
C HIS A 75 3.96 -6.17 -3.66
N TYR A 76 3.19 -7.08 -3.04
CA TYR A 76 3.76 -8.00 -2.04
C TYR A 76 4.85 -8.93 -2.61
N GLN A 77 4.87 -9.24 -3.91
CA GLN A 77 5.93 -10.05 -4.53
C GLN A 77 7.18 -9.23 -4.91
N SER A 78 7.05 -7.91 -5.09
CA SER A 78 8.17 -7.06 -5.47
C SER A 78 9.08 -6.74 -4.30
N ASP A 79 10.39 -6.71 -4.52
CA ASP A 79 11.35 -6.32 -3.51
C ASP A 79 11.02 -4.95 -2.91
N ILE A 80 11.28 -4.82 -1.61
CA ILE A 80 11.07 -3.57 -0.89
C ILE A 80 12.39 -2.82 -0.94
N ASP A 81 12.44 -1.78 -1.76
CA ASP A 81 13.60 -0.92 -1.88
C ASP A 81 13.77 -0.10 -0.58
N GLU A 82 14.89 -0.30 0.11
CA GLU A 82 15.19 0.42 1.35
C GLU A 82 15.35 1.93 1.11
N ASN A 83 15.83 2.34 -0.07
CA ASN A 83 15.88 3.75 -0.42
C ASN A 83 14.48 4.34 -0.51
N LEU A 84 13.51 3.62 -1.08
CA LEU A 84 12.12 4.05 -1.14
C LEU A 84 11.53 4.23 0.27
N LEU A 85 11.86 3.33 1.20
CA LEU A 85 11.44 3.44 2.60
C LEU A 85 12.12 4.62 3.31
N ASN A 86 13.43 4.78 3.15
CA ASN A 86 14.19 5.87 3.76
C ASN A 86 13.71 7.25 3.32
N GLN A 87 13.15 7.35 2.13
CA GLN A 87 12.62 8.61 1.62
C GLN A 87 11.29 9.02 2.28
N LEU A 88 10.53 8.07 2.86
CA LEU A 88 9.40 8.43 3.72
C LEU A 88 9.84 9.25 4.95
N LYS A 89 11.08 9.09 5.41
CA LYS A 89 11.66 9.89 6.52
C LYS A 89 11.82 11.36 6.16
N MET A 90 11.90 11.67 4.87
CA MET A 90 12.14 13.03 4.36
C MET A 90 10.84 13.77 4.06
N LEU A 91 9.70 13.09 4.09
CA LEU A 91 8.39 13.68 3.89
C LEU A 91 7.93 14.42 5.16
N PRO A 92 7.03 15.41 5.04
CA PRO A 92 6.42 16.00 6.22
C PRO A 92 5.79 14.93 7.10
N ARG A 93 5.64 15.21 8.40
CA ARG A 93 5.06 14.30 9.40
C ARG A 93 3.55 14.04 9.21
N ALA A 94 3.06 14.08 7.98
CA ALA A 94 1.74 13.60 7.64
C ALA A 94 1.62 12.10 7.98
N PRO A 95 0.48 11.66 8.54
CA PRO A 95 0.15 10.26 8.73
C PRO A 95 0.45 9.43 7.48
N SER A 96 1.33 8.45 7.63
CA SER A 96 1.77 7.58 6.54
C SER A 96 1.24 6.16 6.72
N PHE A 97 0.91 5.51 5.62
CA PHE A 97 0.38 4.15 5.59
C PHE A 97 1.11 3.34 4.53
N ILE A 98 1.55 2.13 4.87
CA ILE A 98 2.12 1.18 3.90
C ILE A 98 1.03 0.18 3.54
N ILE A 99 0.88 -0.10 2.25
CA ILE A 99 -0.15 -0.99 1.75
C ILE A 99 0.54 -2.08 0.92
N LEU A 100 0.50 -3.32 1.41
CA LEU A 100 0.93 -4.51 0.68
C LEU A 100 -0.24 -5.02 -0.17
N ASN A 101 -0.20 -4.71 -1.46
CA ASN A 101 -1.26 -5.03 -2.40
C ASN A 101 -1.01 -6.36 -3.14
N LYS A 102 -2.08 -6.84 -3.81
CA LYS A 102 -2.18 -8.11 -4.55
C LYS A 102 -2.13 -9.34 -3.66
N THR A 103 -2.63 -9.24 -2.45
CA THR A 103 -2.72 -10.36 -1.50
C THR A 103 -3.95 -11.24 -1.76
N ASP A 104 -4.35 -11.37 -3.03
CA ASP A 104 -5.60 -12.01 -3.46
C ASP A 104 -5.63 -13.50 -3.10
N PHE A 105 -4.46 -14.14 -3.02
CA PHE A 105 -4.31 -15.53 -2.58
C PHE A 105 -4.82 -15.78 -1.15
N LEU A 106 -4.93 -14.75 -0.31
CA LEU A 106 -5.52 -14.86 1.02
C LEU A 106 -7.04 -15.05 0.97
N GLN A 107 -7.70 -14.58 -0.10
CA GLN A 107 -9.14 -14.70 -0.27
C GLN A 107 -9.55 -16.12 -0.66
N SER A 108 -8.76 -16.73 -1.54
CA SER A 108 -8.99 -18.08 -2.07
C SER A 108 -8.81 -19.20 -1.03
N HIS A 109 -8.26 -18.90 0.15
CA HIS A 109 -7.93 -19.89 1.18
C HIS A 109 -8.54 -19.59 2.55
N SER A 110 -9.62 -18.81 2.59
CA SER A 110 -10.52 -18.73 3.76
C SER A 110 -11.13 -20.09 4.18
N PHE A 111 -10.79 -21.19 3.48
CA PHE A 111 -11.24 -22.56 3.70
C PHE A 111 -10.17 -23.57 4.17
N CYS A 112 -8.91 -23.19 4.39
CA CYS A 112 -7.88 -24.16 4.76
C CYS A 112 -7.81 -24.32 6.29
N CYS A 113 -8.61 -25.24 6.83
CA CYS A 113 -8.57 -25.65 8.24
C CYS A 113 -7.15 -26.06 8.66
N GLN A 114 -6.82 -25.84 9.93
CA GLN A 114 -5.55 -26.22 10.58
C GLN A 114 -5.12 -27.68 10.28
N SER A 115 -6.09 -28.56 10.00
CA SER A 115 -5.88 -29.95 9.57
C SER A 115 -5.23 -30.14 8.19
N GLU A 116 -5.44 -29.23 7.23
CA GLU A 116 -4.76 -29.28 5.93
C GLU A 116 -3.31 -28.80 6.05
N LEU A 117 -3.06 -27.79 6.88
CA LEU A 117 -1.71 -27.30 7.19
C LEU A 117 -0.84 -28.42 7.81
N GLU A 118 -1.38 -29.16 8.78
CA GLU A 118 -0.72 -30.32 9.39
C GLU A 118 -0.48 -31.47 8.39
N LYS A 119 -1.43 -31.71 7.47
CA LYS A 119 -1.22 -32.67 6.37
C LYS A 119 -0.05 -32.25 5.47
N TYR A 120 0.01 -31.00 5.05
CA TYR A 120 1.09 -30.52 4.17
C TYR A 120 2.45 -30.46 4.88
N MET A 121 2.49 -30.09 6.16
CA MET A 121 3.73 -30.12 6.95
C MET A 121 4.28 -31.54 7.11
N LYS A 122 3.42 -32.57 7.11
CA LYS A 122 3.85 -33.98 7.19
C LYS A 122 4.41 -34.51 5.86
N TYR A 123 4.06 -33.90 4.73
CA TYR A 123 4.64 -34.20 3.41
C TYR A 123 5.98 -33.48 3.14
N PHE A 124 6.37 -32.54 4.02
CA PHE A 124 7.58 -31.72 3.84
C PHE A 124 8.89 -32.46 4.09
N ASP A 125 8.85 -33.53 4.88
CA ASP A 125 10.07 -34.26 5.24
C ASP A 125 10.57 -35.17 4.10
N ASP A 126 9.76 -35.46 3.07
CA ASP A 126 10.07 -36.56 2.13
C ASP A 126 10.25 -36.21 0.65
N THR A 127 9.89 -35.03 0.13
CA THR A 127 10.12 -34.73 -1.30
C THR A 127 10.30 -33.26 -1.63
N ASN A 128 11.32 -33.00 -2.47
CA ASN A 128 11.57 -31.82 -3.31
C ASN A 128 10.72 -30.56 -3.06
N GLN A 129 11.40 -29.49 -2.64
CA GLN A 129 10.88 -28.13 -2.41
C GLN A 129 10.10 -27.49 -3.60
N ASN A 130 10.08 -28.12 -4.77
CA ASN A 130 9.45 -27.59 -5.98
C ASN A 130 7.91 -27.73 -6.00
N ASP A 131 7.33 -28.60 -5.16
CA ASP A 131 5.88 -28.84 -5.12
C ASP A 131 5.15 -28.09 -3.99
N PHE A 132 5.80 -27.09 -3.37
CA PHE A 132 5.13 -26.32 -2.33
C PHE A 132 3.94 -25.56 -2.91
N PRO A 133 2.70 -25.77 -2.39
CA PRO A 133 1.54 -25.12 -2.97
C PRO A 133 1.75 -23.60 -2.98
N ASN A 134 1.47 -22.98 -4.12
CA ASN A 134 1.70 -21.55 -4.35
C ASN A 134 1.12 -20.67 -3.24
N TYR A 135 0.04 -21.10 -2.59
CA TYR A 135 -0.53 -20.44 -1.43
C TYR A 135 0.46 -20.27 -0.28
N PHE A 136 1.06 -21.37 0.19
CA PHE A 136 1.96 -21.31 1.34
C PHE A 136 3.24 -20.54 1.02
N ARG A 137 3.77 -20.68 -0.20
CA ARG A 137 4.91 -19.89 -0.67
C ARG A 137 4.60 -18.39 -0.63
N ASN A 138 3.44 -18.01 -1.16
CA ASN A 138 3.00 -16.61 -1.16
C ASN A 138 2.75 -16.10 0.27
N ASN A 139 2.21 -16.93 1.16
CA ASN A 139 2.01 -16.58 2.56
C ASN A 139 3.35 -16.36 3.29
N GLN A 140 4.34 -17.25 3.08
CA GLN A 140 5.68 -17.08 3.65
C GLN A 140 6.35 -15.78 3.15
N ILE A 141 6.31 -15.51 1.84
CA ILE A 141 6.84 -14.26 1.27
C ILE A 141 6.16 -13.04 1.92
N LEU A 142 4.83 -13.10 2.10
CA LEU A 142 4.08 -12.03 2.73
C LEU A 142 4.48 -11.83 4.20
N MET A 143 4.60 -12.91 4.97
CA MET A 143 4.99 -12.86 6.38
C MET A 143 6.38 -12.25 6.56
N VAL A 144 7.37 -12.69 5.76
CA VAL A 144 8.73 -12.13 5.78
C VAL A 144 8.71 -10.61 5.51
N LYS A 145 7.90 -10.16 4.55
CA LYS A 145 7.78 -8.73 4.24
C LYS A 145 7.09 -7.94 5.32
N ARG A 146 6.04 -8.49 5.93
CA ARG A 146 5.38 -7.86 7.08
C ARG A 146 6.34 -7.72 8.24
N GLU A 147 7.09 -8.78 8.56
CA GLU A 147 8.08 -8.76 9.64
C GLU A 147 9.17 -7.72 9.37
N TYR A 148 9.71 -7.69 8.16
CA TYR A 148 10.69 -6.68 7.75
C TYR A 148 10.15 -5.25 7.92
N LEU A 149 8.94 -4.96 7.42
CA LEU A 149 8.34 -3.63 7.54
C LEU A 149 7.98 -3.26 8.97
N MET A 150 7.59 -4.23 9.81
CA MET A 150 7.34 -4.00 11.23
C MET A 150 8.63 -3.66 11.98
N LYS A 151 9.72 -4.41 11.75
CA LYS A 151 11.04 -4.09 12.30
C LYS A 151 11.51 -2.71 11.84
N TRP A 152 11.35 -2.42 10.55
CA TRP A 152 11.68 -1.11 10.00
C TRP A 152 10.85 0.01 10.64
N LYS A 153 9.53 -0.17 10.83
CA LYS A 153 8.67 0.79 11.54
C LYS A 153 9.20 1.07 12.96
N MET A 154 9.47 0.01 13.73
CA MET A 154 9.96 0.14 15.11
C MET A 154 11.29 0.90 15.18
N ASN A 155 12.19 0.66 14.21
CA ASN A 155 13.49 1.32 14.18
C ASN A 155 13.45 2.79 13.71
N ASN A 156 12.29 3.31 13.30
CA ASN A 156 12.16 4.66 12.72
C ASN A 156 10.92 5.41 13.23
N GLU A 157 10.37 5.01 14.39
CA GLU A 157 9.14 5.55 14.97
C GLU A 157 9.27 7.05 15.36
N ASP A 158 10.48 7.49 15.66
CA ASP A 158 10.85 8.86 16.01
C ASP A 158 10.91 9.81 14.79
N VAL A 159 11.19 9.26 13.61
CA VAL A 159 11.37 10.04 12.38
C VAL A 159 10.12 10.00 11.48
N ILE A 160 9.34 8.92 11.54
CA ILE A 160 8.24 8.68 10.60
C ILE A 160 6.91 8.57 11.34
N ASN A 161 5.90 9.30 10.86
CA ASN A 161 4.53 9.17 11.33
C ASN A 161 3.80 7.96 10.68
N LEU A 162 4.40 6.76 10.75
CA LEU A 162 3.84 5.55 10.14
C LEU A 162 2.75 4.93 11.03
N GLN A 163 1.51 5.04 10.59
CA GLN A 163 0.34 4.60 11.32
C GLN A 163 0.15 3.09 11.25
N HIS A 164 -0.04 2.56 10.04
CA HIS A 164 -0.41 1.16 9.84
C HIS A 164 0.18 0.54 8.57
N ILE A 165 0.32 -0.79 8.59
CA ILE A 165 0.68 -1.61 7.43
C ILE A 165 -0.53 -2.45 7.06
N PHE A 166 -1.17 -2.13 5.94
CA PHE A 166 -2.36 -2.83 5.46
C PHE A 166 -2.01 -3.96 4.49
N LEU A 167 -2.80 -5.03 4.57
CA LEU A 167 -2.89 -6.02 3.51
C LEU A 167 -4.09 -5.68 2.63
N MET A 168 -3.87 -5.69 1.31
CA MET A 168 -4.89 -5.27 0.36
C MET A 168 -4.98 -6.23 -0.81
N SER A 169 -6.23 -6.48 -1.20
CA SER A 169 -6.61 -7.12 -2.44
C SER A 169 -7.58 -6.19 -3.16
N LEU A 170 -7.23 -5.84 -4.40
CA LEU A 170 -8.05 -4.96 -5.25
C LEU A 170 -8.81 -5.74 -6.32
N ILE A 171 -8.72 -7.07 -6.34
CA ILE A 171 -9.49 -7.88 -7.26
C ILE A 171 -10.97 -7.73 -6.93
N ASP A 172 -11.76 -7.56 -8.00
CA ASP A 172 -13.21 -7.57 -8.01
C ASP A 172 -13.59 -8.34 -9.27
N LYS A 173 -13.69 -9.66 -9.15
CA LYS A 173 -14.00 -10.54 -10.28
C LYS A 173 -15.40 -11.13 -10.13
N ASP A 174 -15.68 -11.73 -8.97
CA ASP A 174 -16.92 -12.44 -8.67
C ASP A 174 -17.36 -12.22 -7.21
N GLU A 175 -18.56 -12.69 -6.81
CA GLU A 175 -19.14 -12.51 -5.46
C GLU A 175 -18.22 -12.98 -4.31
N THR A 176 -17.33 -13.94 -4.59
CA THR A 176 -16.37 -14.54 -3.66
C THR A 176 -15.01 -13.80 -3.61
N HIS A 177 -14.74 -12.91 -4.56
CA HIS A 177 -13.50 -12.15 -4.69
C HIS A 177 -13.80 -10.66 -4.59
N ARG A 178 -14.15 -10.21 -3.37
CA ARG A 178 -14.38 -8.80 -3.08
C ARG A 178 -13.09 -8.13 -2.67
N SER A 179 -12.92 -6.85 -3.01
CA SER A 179 -11.74 -6.11 -2.54
C SER A 179 -11.68 -6.07 -1.01
N ILE A 180 -10.53 -6.41 -0.45
CA ILE A 180 -10.28 -6.40 1.00
C ILE A 180 -9.37 -5.23 1.35
N GLY A 181 -9.67 -4.60 2.49
CA GLY A 181 -8.81 -3.57 3.09
C GLY A 181 -9.06 -2.14 2.61
N VAL A 182 -9.81 -1.93 1.51
CA VAL A 182 -10.09 -0.57 0.98
C VAL A 182 -10.90 0.26 1.98
N LYS A 183 -12.00 -0.31 2.52
CA LYS A 183 -12.84 0.37 3.51
C LYS A 183 -12.05 0.69 4.78
N THR A 184 -11.32 -0.28 5.32
CA THR A 184 -10.49 -0.11 6.52
C THR A 184 -9.40 0.94 6.31
N LEU A 185 -8.72 0.96 5.15
CA LEU A 185 -7.73 2.00 4.82
C LEU A 185 -8.36 3.40 4.88
N LEU A 186 -9.56 3.57 4.31
CA LEU A 186 -10.26 4.85 4.31
C LEU A 186 -10.66 5.28 5.72
N GLU A 187 -11.32 4.39 6.47
CA GLU A 187 -11.77 4.67 7.83
C GLU A 187 -10.59 5.05 8.74
N GLU A 188 -9.49 4.32 8.66
CA GLU A 188 -8.27 4.61 9.43
C GLU A 188 -7.58 5.90 8.96
N THR A 189 -7.55 6.17 7.66
CA THR A 189 -6.98 7.41 7.15
C THR A 189 -7.78 8.61 7.67
N ILE A 190 -9.11 8.59 7.57
CA ILE A 190 -9.99 9.66 8.05
C ILE A 190 -9.82 9.84 9.56
N ARG A 191 -9.89 8.75 10.33
CA ARG A 191 -9.73 8.77 11.80
C ARG A 191 -8.44 9.45 12.22
N VAL A 192 -7.32 9.15 11.57
CA VAL A 192 -6.03 9.74 11.95
C VAL A 192 -5.90 11.19 11.48
N VAL A 193 -6.43 11.54 10.31
CA VAL A 193 -6.44 12.92 9.82
C VAL A 193 -7.27 13.81 10.73
N ASP A 194 -8.50 13.40 11.08
CA ASP A 194 -9.40 14.16 11.95
C ASP A 194 -8.76 14.44 13.32
N VAL A 195 -8.11 13.43 13.93
CA VAL A 195 -7.39 13.60 15.20
C VAL A 195 -6.22 14.56 15.05
N SER A 196 -5.50 14.50 13.93
CA SER A 196 -4.35 15.38 13.67
C SER A 196 -4.77 16.84 13.45
N GLU A 197 -5.94 17.08 12.86
CA GLU A 197 -6.49 18.43 12.68
C GLU A 197 -7.02 19.03 13.99
N GLN A 198 -7.63 18.23 14.87
CA GLN A 198 -8.07 18.71 16.18
C GLN A 198 -6.92 19.12 17.11
N LEU A 199 -5.70 18.64 16.84
CA LEU A 199 -4.49 18.94 17.62
C LEU A 199 -3.68 20.12 17.07
N ARG A 200 -4.10 20.73 15.96
CA ARG A 200 -3.48 21.92 15.33
C ARG A 200 -4.26 23.18 15.68
#